data_AF-A0A2V5V325-F1
#
_entry.id   AF-A0A2V5V325-F1
#
_cell.length_a   1.000
_cell.length_b   1.000
_cell.length_c   1.000
_cell.angle_alpha   90.00
_cell.angle_beta   90.00
_cell.angle_gamma   90.00
#
_symmetry.space_group_name_H-M   'P 1'
#
loop_
_entity.id
_entity.type
_entity.pdbx_description
1 polymer ?
#
loop_
_entity_poly.entity_id
_entity_poly.type
_entity_poly.pdbx_seq_one_letter_code
_entity_poly.pdbx_strand_id
1 'polypeptide(L)'
;MNEAYEVLSDPAKRKQYDQLGADWNRPGGFQPPPQWGAQPPEGGFYQWGGDGGVQFEFGGTGFSDFFEAFFGGGRGRSAFGGFGGRQATAERGADVEADIMVTLEEALHGSTRTVSLRRAGSNKVENYQVKIPRGVHEGQRIRLAGQGEAGVRGGKSGDLFLRVRLAKHPDFSVEGSDLVHEIKIEPWRAVLGSELLVPTLEGNVRLKIPPGTQGGQRFRLRERGLPSTSGKRGNLYVDVQIKVPRKLTEREREIWRELAKLHGP
;
A
#
# COMPACT_ATOMS: atom_id res chain seq x y z
N MET A 1 -24.19 2.67 3.73
CA MET A 1 -25.40 2.41 4.53
C MET A 1 -26.61 2.59 3.65
N ASN A 2 -27.04 1.53 2.94
CA ASN A 2 -28.36 1.38 2.29
C ASN A 2 -28.51 -0.01 1.63
N GLU A 3 -28.09 -1.08 2.31
CA GLU A 3 -28.19 -2.48 1.80
C GLU A 3 -29.05 -3.39 2.69
N ALA A 4 -29.70 -2.82 3.71
CA ALA A 4 -30.55 -3.56 4.64
C ALA A 4 -32.06 -3.39 4.36
N TYR A 5 -32.46 -2.75 3.26
CA TYR A 5 -33.87 -2.37 3.02
C TYR A 5 -34.57 -3.07 1.86
N GLU A 6 -33.88 -3.89 1.06
CA GLU A 6 -34.55 -4.68 0.00
C GLU A 6 -34.91 -6.12 0.41
N VAL A 7 -34.48 -6.55 1.59
CA VAL A 7 -34.73 -7.92 2.08
C VAL A 7 -36.05 -8.02 2.87
N LEU A 8 -36.86 -6.96 2.95
CA LEU A 8 -38.10 -6.92 3.76
C LEU A 8 -39.38 -6.53 3.00
N SER A 9 -39.40 -6.53 1.67
CA SER A 9 -40.62 -6.19 0.90
C SER A 9 -41.45 -7.40 0.44
N ASP A 10 -41.00 -8.63 0.67
CA ASP A 10 -41.74 -9.84 0.25
C ASP A 10 -42.34 -10.59 1.47
N PRO A 11 -43.68 -10.55 1.66
CA PRO A 11 -44.35 -11.20 2.78
C PRO A 11 -44.11 -12.72 2.82
N ALA A 12 -43.86 -13.36 1.67
CA ALA A 12 -43.63 -14.80 1.60
C ALA A 12 -42.25 -15.19 2.14
N LYS A 13 -41.21 -14.40 1.84
CA LYS A 13 -39.83 -14.64 2.30
C LYS A 13 -39.67 -14.38 3.79
N ARG A 14 -40.37 -13.37 4.33
CA ARG A 14 -40.43 -13.12 5.78
C ARG A 14 -41.06 -14.30 6.53
N LYS A 15 -42.16 -14.84 6.01
CA LYS A 15 -42.86 -15.98 6.63
C LYS A 15 -42.01 -17.25 6.66
N GLN A 16 -41.17 -17.46 5.64
CA GLN A 16 -40.22 -18.57 5.58
C GLN A 16 -39.00 -18.37 6.50
N TYR A 17 -38.50 -17.13 6.62
CA TYR A 17 -37.47 -16.78 7.60
C TYR A 17 -37.96 -16.97 9.04
N ASP A 18 -39.21 -16.55 9.32
CA ASP A 18 -39.85 -16.71 10.62
C ASP A 18 -40.12 -18.20 10.95
N GLN A 19 -40.40 -19.05 9.94
CA GLN A 19 -40.55 -20.51 10.11
C GLN A 19 -39.23 -21.26 10.31
N LEU A 20 -38.12 -20.72 9.81
CA LEU A 20 -36.76 -21.24 10.02
C LEU A 20 -36.09 -20.61 11.27
N GLY A 21 -36.83 -19.83 12.03
CA GLY A 21 -36.36 -19.08 13.18
C GLY A 21 -35.90 -19.93 14.37
N ALA A 22 -34.86 -19.42 15.03
CA ALA A 22 -34.30 -19.77 16.34
C ALA A 22 -33.56 -21.11 16.52
N ASP A 23 -33.80 -22.16 15.73
CA ASP A 23 -33.17 -23.48 15.93
C ASP A 23 -32.09 -23.87 14.89
N TRP A 24 -31.66 -22.93 14.05
CA TRP A 24 -30.64 -23.18 13.00
C TRP A 24 -29.26 -23.61 13.52
N ASN A 25 -28.95 -23.33 14.79
CA ASN A 25 -27.66 -23.62 15.42
C ASN A 25 -27.63 -24.99 16.14
N ARG A 26 -28.64 -25.86 15.94
CA ARG A 26 -28.62 -27.23 16.48
C ARG A 26 -28.09 -28.21 15.43
N PRO A 27 -27.03 -28.99 15.73
CA PRO A 27 -26.61 -30.06 14.83
C PRO A 27 -27.69 -31.14 14.80
N GLY A 28 -28.31 -31.32 13.62
CA GLY A 28 -29.38 -32.31 13.38
C GLY A 28 -30.81 -31.77 13.37
N GLY A 29 -31.03 -30.45 13.46
CA GLY A 29 -32.37 -29.86 13.55
C GLY A 29 -33.03 -29.51 12.22
N PHE A 30 -33.43 -30.49 11.41
CA PHE A 30 -34.51 -30.27 10.43
C PHE A 30 -35.40 -31.51 10.35
N GLN A 31 -36.62 -31.38 10.87
CA GLN A 31 -37.66 -32.40 10.74
C GLN A 31 -38.81 -31.76 9.96
N PRO A 32 -39.02 -32.13 8.68
CA PRO A 32 -40.11 -31.55 7.90
C PRO A 32 -41.48 -31.93 8.51
N PRO A 33 -42.46 -31.01 8.51
CA PRO A 33 -43.79 -31.27 9.07
C PRO A 33 -44.49 -32.47 8.38
N PRO A 34 -45.28 -33.28 9.10
CA PRO A 34 -45.95 -34.47 8.56
C PRO A 34 -46.87 -34.22 7.35
N GLN A 35 -47.34 -32.97 7.19
CA GLN A 35 -48.18 -32.54 6.06
C GLN A 35 -47.46 -32.44 4.71
N TRP A 36 -46.15 -32.72 4.64
CA TRP A 36 -45.41 -32.91 3.38
C TRP A 36 -45.41 -34.36 2.88
N GLY A 37 -45.95 -35.29 3.68
CA GLY A 37 -46.06 -36.71 3.33
C GLY A 37 -47.52 -37.12 3.15
N ALA A 38 -48.11 -36.86 1.99
CA ALA A 38 -49.33 -37.53 1.56
C ALA A 38 -49.17 -38.04 0.13
N GLN A 39 -49.38 -39.34 0.00
CA GLN A 39 -49.19 -40.21 -1.15
C GLN A 39 -50.08 -39.80 -2.35
N PRO A 40 -49.63 -39.94 -3.61
CA PRO A 40 -50.34 -39.40 -4.77
C PRO A 40 -51.46 -40.34 -5.26
N PRO A 41 -52.57 -39.81 -5.80
CA PRO A 41 -53.32 -40.48 -6.86
C PRO A 41 -52.73 -40.11 -8.23
N GLU A 42 -52.55 -41.15 -9.04
CA GLU A 42 -52.16 -41.19 -10.46
C GLU A 42 -52.05 -39.86 -11.25
N GLY A 43 -50.87 -39.67 -11.84
CA GLY A 43 -50.75 -39.04 -13.16
C GLY A 43 -51.02 -37.54 -13.23
N GLY A 44 -50.35 -36.74 -12.41
CA GLY A 44 -50.42 -35.28 -12.50
C GLY A 44 -49.05 -34.61 -12.36
N PHE A 45 -48.56 -34.03 -13.45
CA PHE A 45 -47.41 -33.12 -13.43
C PHE A 45 -47.85 -31.76 -12.90
N TYR A 46 -47.20 -31.24 -11.86
CA TYR A 46 -47.33 -29.82 -11.50
C TYR A 46 -46.22 -29.00 -12.16
N GLN A 47 -46.61 -28.27 -13.20
CA GLN A 47 -45.84 -27.21 -13.82
C GLN A 47 -45.87 -25.97 -12.91
N TRP A 48 -44.74 -25.62 -12.31
CA TRP A 48 -44.54 -24.31 -11.70
C TRP A 48 -43.23 -23.74 -12.22
N GLY A 49 -43.33 -22.78 -13.13
CA GLY A 49 -42.18 -22.20 -13.82
C GLY A 49 -42.65 -21.12 -14.78
N GLY A 50 -43.00 -19.96 -14.23
CA GLY A 50 -43.17 -18.72 -14.98
C GLY A 50 -41.80 -18.11 -15.30
N ASP A 51 -41.70 -17.66 -16.54
CA ASP A 51 -40.59 -16.96 -17.19
C ASP A 51 -39.95 -15.85 -16.33
N GLY A 52 -38.62 -15.87 -16.22
CA GLY A 52 -37.86 -14.88 -15.45
C GLY A 52 -36.63 -15.45 -14.75
N GLY A 53 -35.61 -15.83 -15.53
CA GLY A 53 -34.33 -16.29 -14.99
C GLY A 53 -33.59 -15.17 -14.25
N VAL A 54 -33.55 -15.25 -12.92
CA VAL A 54 -32.66 -14.43 -12.10
C VAL A 54 -31.47 -15.31 -11.69
N GLN A 55 -30.30 -15.08 -12.31
CA GLN A 55 -29.05 -15.68 -11.86
C GLN A 55 -28.58 -14.93 -10.62
N PHE A 56 -28.60 -15.60 -9.47
CA PHE A 56 -27.95 -15.10 -8.26
C PHE A 56 -26.50 -15.57 -8.26
N GLU A 57 -25.56 -14.68 -8.59
CA GLU A 57 -24.13 -14.93 -8.42
C GLU A 57 -23.72 -14.47 -7.01
N PHE A 58 -23.68 -15.41 -6.06
CA PHE A 58 -23.14 -15.15 -4.72
C PHE A 58 -21.73 -15.76 -4.66
N GLY A 59 -20.72 -14.95 -4.87
CA GLY A 59 -19.33 -15.39 -4.87
C GLY A 59 -18.84 -15.81 -3.47
N GLY A 60 -18.34 -17.05 -3.37
CA GLY A 60 -17.26 -17.40 -2.44
C GLY A 60 -17.61 -17.64 -0.96
N THR A 61 -18.86 -17.94 -0.61
CA THR A 61 -19.20 -18.40 0.75
C THR A 61 -19.95 -19.73 0.66
N GLY A 62 -19.71 -20.66 1.59
CA GLY A 62 -20.34 -21.99 1.64
C GLY A 62 -21.87 -22.02 1.77
N PHE A 63 -22.52 -20.88 1.55
CA PHE A 63 -23.96 -20.72 1.33
C PHE A 63 -24.38 -21.19 -0.08
N SER A 64 -23.50 -21.09 -1.09
CA SER A 64 -23.78 -21.53 -2.47
C SER A 64 -24.03 -23.03 -2.58
N ASP A 65 -23.20 -23.84 -1.91
CA ASP A 65 -23.26 -25.31 -2.00
C ASP A 65 -24.52 -25.87 -1.31
N PHE A 66 -24.97 -25.21 -0.23
CA PHE A 66 -26.22 -25.53 0.44
C PHE A 66 -27.44 -25.13 -0.40
N PHE A 67 -27.37 -23.97 -1.07
CA PHE A 67 -28.45 -23.51 -1.93
C PHE A 67 -28.58 -24.34 -3.21
N GLU A 68 -27.47 -24.81 -3.80
CA GLU A 68 -27.50 -25.76 -4.93
C GLU A 68 -28.06 -27.13 -4.51
N ALA A 69 -27.75 -27.63 -3.32
CA ALA A 69 -28.29 -28.90 -2.82
C ALA A 69 -29.80 -28.85 -2.57
N PHE A 70 -30.36 -27.67 -2.26
CA PHE A 70 -31.78 -27.49 -1.94
C PHE A 70 -32.61 -26.95 -3.12
N PHE A 71 -32.03 -26.14 -4.01
CA PHE A 71 -32.73 -25.49 -5.13
C PHE A 71 -32.24 -25.92 -6.53
N GLY A 72 -31.18 -26.72 -6.64
CA GLY A 72 -30.64 -27.29 -7.88
C GLY A 72 -31.44 -28.48 -8.44
N GLY A 73 -32.76 -28.49 -8.22
CA GLY A 73 -33.67 -29.51 -8.69
C GLY A 73 -34.08 -29.31 -10.14
N GLY A 74 -33.26 -29.78 -11.09
CA GLY A 74 -33.77 -30.25 -12.39
C GLY A 74 -33.20 -29.64 -13.66
N ARG A 75 -32.13 -30.26 -14.19
CA ARG A 75 -32.03 -30.69 -15.59
C ARG A 75 -30.71 -31.46 -15.83
N GLY A 76 -30.82 -32.73 -16.18
CA GLY A 76 -29.78 -33.43 -16.95
C GLY A 76 -28.74 -34.24 -16.18
N ARG A 77 -29.15 -35.24 -15.38
CA ARG A 77 -28.31 -36.43 -15.17
C ARG A 77 -28.53 -37.39 -16.35
N SER A 78 -27.70 -37.28 -17.38
CA SER A 78 -27.51 -38.38 -18.33
C SER A 78 -26.68 -39.46 -17.65
N ALA A 79 -27.33 -40.58 -17.37
CA ALA A 79 -26.73 -41.81 -16.91
C ALA A 79 -26.12 -42.58 -18.09
N PHE A 80 -25.02 -42.10 -18.67
CA PHE A 80 -24.05 -42.91 -19.45
C PHE A 80 -22.83 -42.04 -19.79
N GLY A 81 -21.64 -42.42 -19.30
CA GLY A 81 -20.37 -41.94 -19.84
C GLY A 81 -19.49 -41.15 -18.87
N GLY A 82 -18.36 -41.76 -18.50
CA GLY A 82 -17.11 -41.03 -18.30
C GLY A 82 -16.63 -40.92 -16.86
N PHE A 83 -15.60 -41.71 -16.55
CA PHE A 83 -14.52 -41.31 -15.65
C PHE A 83 -13.96 -39.94 -16.07
N GLY A 84 -14.61 -38.87 -15.67
CA GLY A 84 -14.15 -37.50 -15.87
C GLY A 84 -13.48 -37.00 -14.61
N GLY A 85 -12.23 -37.40 -14.37
CA GLY A 85 -11.43 -36.76 -13.34
C GLY A 85 -11.46 -35.25 -13.58
N ARG A 86 -11.86 -34.45 -12.57
CA ARG A 86 -11.75 -32.99 -12.63
C ARG A 86 -10.33 -32.67 -13.07
N GLN A 87 -10.19 -32.28 -14.33
CA GLN A 87 -8.91 -31.97 -14.92
C GLN A 87 -8.50 -30.64 -14.30
N ALA A 88 -7.85 -30.71 -13.13
CA ALA A 88 -7.63 -29.49 -12.36
C ALA A 88 -6.81 -28.52 -13.23
N THR A 89 -7.38 -27.32 -13.33
CA THR A 89 -7.04 -26.30 -14.30
C THR A 89 -5.67 -25.70 -14.03
N ALA A 90 -5.06 -25.11 -15.05
CA ALA A 90 -3.86 -24.30 -14.86
C ALA A 90 -4.21 -23.07 -13.99
N GLU A 91 -3.47 -22.86 -12.91
CA GLU A 91 -3.67 -21.75 -11.99
C GLU A 91 -2.47 -20.80 -12.06
N ARG A 92 -2.74 -19.49 -12.11
CA ARG A 92 -1.67 -18.47 -12.10
C ARG A 92 -0.96 -18.48 -10.75
N GLY A 93 0.36 -18.32 -10.78
CA GLY A 93 1.14 -18.15 -9.56
C GLY A 93 0.80 -16.85 -8.83
N ALA A 94 1.05 -16.83 -7.52
CA ALA A 94 0.80 -15.67 -6.67
C ALA A 94 1.74 -14.50 -6.98
N ASP A 95 1.24 -13.28 -6.81
CA ASP A 95 2.07 -12.08 -6.85
C ASP A 95 2.92 -11.98 -5.56
N VAL A 96 4.14 -11.47 -5.69
CA VAL A 96 5.10 -11.32 -4.59
C VAL A 96 5.35 -9.83 -4.36
N GLU A 97 5.43 -9.41 -3.10
CA GLU A 97 5.83 -8.05 -2.73
C GLU A 97 7.15 -8.06 -1.96
N ALA A 98 8.03 -7.11 -2.27
CA ALA A 98 9.28 -6.88 -1.55
C ALA A 98 9.59 -5.39 -1.47
N ASP A 99 10.38 -4.99 -0.48
CA ASP A 99 10.85 -3.60 -0.36
C ASP A 99 12.18 -3.42 -1.11
N ILE A 100 12.34 -2.27 -1.78
CA ILE A 100 13.60 -1.85 -2.41
C ILE A 100 14.07 -0.53 -1.80
N MET A 101 15.28 -0.52 -1.24
CA MET A 101 15.91 0.69 -0.71
C MET A 101 16.47 1.55 -1.85
N VAL A 102 15.98 2.77 -2.00
CA VAL A 102 16.37 3.69 -3.08
C VAL A 102 17.02 4.93 -2.49
N THR A 103 18.19 5.33 -2.98
CA THR A 103 18.84 6.55 -2.48
C THR A 103 18.20 7.81 -3.07
N LEU A 104 18.48 8.97 -2.47
CA LEU A 104 17.93 10.24 -2.97
C LEU A 104 18.50 10.60 -4.36
N GLU A 105 19.75 10.23 -4.63
CA GLU A 105 20.41 10.39 -5.92
C GLU A 105 19.76 9.51 -6.99
N GLU A 106 19.45 8.25 -6.65
CA GLU A 106 18.69 7.36 -7.53
C GLU A 106 17.28 7.91 -7.79
N ALA A 107 16.62 8.49 -6.79
CA ALA A 107 15.33 9.15 -6.98
C ALA A 107 15.43 10.40 -7.86
N LEU A 108 16.53 11.15 -7.78
CA LEU A 108 16.76 12.36 -8.56
C LEU A 108 17.07 12.09 -10.03
N HIS A 109 17.91 11.10 -10.32
CA HIS A 109 18.42 10.81 -11.66
C HIS A 109 17.74 9.62 -12.34
N GLY A 110 17.13 8.72 -11.56
CA GLY A 110 16.80 7.37 -11.99
C GLY A 110 18.03 6.47 -12.01
N SER A 111 17.84 5.16 -11.91
CA SER A 111 18.93 4.20 -12.00
C SER A 111 18.45 2.88 -12.59
N THR A 112 19.38 2.01 -12.98
CA THR A 112 19.10 0.62 -13.31
C THR A 112 20.12 -0.23 -12.59
N ARG A 113 19.67 -1.16 -11.76
CA ARG A 113 20.56 -2.04 -10.98
C ARG A 113 19.98 -3.44 -10.83
N THR A 114 20.88 -4.38 -10.57
CA THR A 114 20.49 -5.76 -10.28
C THR A 114 20.15 -5.89 -8.80
N VAL A 115 18.97 -6.44 -8.49
CA VAL A 115 18.52 -6.75 -7.14
C VAL A 115 18.45 -8.25 -6.98
N SER A 116 19.10 -8.78 -5.96
CA SER A 116 19.04 -10.19 -5.60
C SER A 116 17.95 -10.40 -4.56
N LEU A 117 16.98 -11.26 -4.86
CA LEU A 117 15.93 -11.64 -3.91
C LEU A 117 15.99 -13.14 -3.67
N ARG A 118 15.78 -13.51 -2.41
CA ARG A 118 15.59 -14.90 -2.01
C ARG A 118 14.10 -15.15 -1.86
N ARG A 119 13.57 -16.06 -2.67
CA ARG A 119 12.14 -16.39 -2.69
C ARG A 119 11.76 -17.17 -1.43
N ALA A 120 10.62 -16.83 -0.82
CA ALA A 120 10.10 -17.58 0.32
C ALA A 120 9.81 -19.03 -0.12
N GLY A 121 10.35 -20.01 0.61
CA GLY A 121 10.19 -21.44 0.27
C GLY A 121 11.23 -22.03 -0.69
N SER A 122 12.18 -21.23 -1.21
CA SER A 122 13.34 -21.77 -1.94
C SER A 122 14.65 -21.16 -1.43
N ASN A 123 15.72 -21.96 -1.32
CA ASN A 123 17.06 -21.43 -1.03
C ASN A 123 17.73 -20.77 -2.24
N LYS A 124 17.00 -20.58 -3.34
CA LYS A 124 17.51 -20.00 -4.57
C LYS A 124 17.48 -18.48 -4.48
N VAL A 125 18.62 -17.86 -4.77
CA VAL A 125 18.74 -16.42 -4.96
C VAL A 125 18.55 -16.14 -6.45
N GLU A 126 17.61 -15.26 -6.77
CA GLU A 126 17.35 -14.82 -8.15
C GLU A 126 17.72 -13.35 -8.29
N ASN A 127 18.27 -13.00 -9.44
CA ASN A 127 18.75 -11.67 -9.76
C ASN A 127 17.80 -11.03 -10.77
N TYR A 128 17.25 -9.87 -10.43
CA TYR A 128 16.35 -9.10 -11.29
C TYR A 128 16.98 -7.76 -11.65
N GLN A 129 16.99 -7.43 -12.93
CA GLN A 129 17.36 -6.08 -13.35
C GLN A 129 16.17 -5.15 -13.14
N VAL A 130 16.31 -4.18 -12.24
CA VAL A 130 15.24 -3.26 -11.87
C VAL A 130 15.58 -1.87 -12.38
N LYS A 131 14.66 -1.29 -13.16
CA LYS A 131 14.72 0.11 -13.58
C LYS A 131 13.98 0.97 -12.55
N ILE A 132 14.71 1.83 -11.86
CA ILE A 132 14.17 2.81 -10.91
C ILE A 132 13.89 4.10 -11.69
N PRO A 133 12.62 4.50 -11.85
CA PRO A 133 12.28 5.71 -12.58
C PRO A 133 12.75 6.95 -11.83
N ARG A 134 13.12 7.98 -12.59
CA ARG A 134 13.35 9.32 -12.04
C ARG A 134 12.08 9.85 -11.38
N GLY A 135 12.22 10.50 -10.23
CA GLY A 135 11.10 11.03 -9.45
C GLY A 135 10.32 9.97 -8.67
N VAL A 136 10.95 8.82 -8.39
CA VAL A 136 10.34 7.80 -7.55
C VAL A 136 10.15 8.34 -6.12
N HIS A 137 9.03 8.00 -5.49
CA HIS A 137 8.69 8.46 -4.14
C HIS A 137 8.47 7.29 -3.18
N GLU A 138 8.53 7.58 -1.88
CA GLU A 138 8.27 6.62 -0.81
C GLU A 138 6.94 5.90 -1.02
N GLY A 139 6.97 4.57 -0.94
CA GLY A 139 5.80 3.71 -1.11
C GLY A 139 5.39 3.43 -2.56
N GLN A 140 6.03 4.04 -3.55
CA GLN A 140 5.73 3.75 -4.96
C GLN A 140 6.02 2.27 -5.29
N ARG A 141 5.12 1.63 -6.05
CA ARG A 141 5.26 0.22 -6.46
C ARG A 141 5.85 0.13 -7.87
N ILE A 142 6.95 -0.60 -8.02
CA ILE A 142 7.58 -0.94 -9.30
C ILE A 142 7.22 -2.38 -9.64
N ARG A 143 6.59 -2.60 -10.79
CA ARG A 143 6.14 -3.94 -11.22
C ARG A 143 7.18 -4.61 -12.13
N LEU A 144 7.52 -5.84 -11.81
CA LEU A 144 8.32 -6.77 -12.61
C LEU A 144 7.40 -7.91 -13.07
N ALA A 145 6.89 -7.80 -14.28
CA ALA A 145 5.89 -8.73 -14.80
C ALA A 145 6.44 -10.17 -14.95
N GLY A 146 5.66 -11.16 -14.50
CA GLY A 146 6.01 -12.57 -14.59
C GLY A 146 7.12 -13.05 -13.64
N GLN A 147 7.60 -12.18 -12.74
CA GLN A 147 8.69 -12.49 -11.80
C GLN A 147 8.19 -12.90 -10.39
N GLY A 148 6.87 -13.07 -10.22
CA GLY A 148 6.25 -13.60 -9.00
C GLY A 148 6.35 -15.13 -8.91
N GLU A 149 5.50 -15.73 -8.07
CA GLU A 149 5.51 -17.19 -7.88
C GLU A 149 5.17 -17.95 -9.16
N ALA A 150 5.70 -19.16 -9.29
CA ALA A 150 5.42 -20.02 -10.44
C ALA A 150 3.95 -20.47 -10.43
N GLY A 151 3.31 -20.49 -11.60
CA GLY A 151 1.97 -21.04 -11.74
C GLY A 151 1.94 -22.57 -11.70
N VAL A 152 0.78 -23.13 -11.38
CA VAL A 152 0.57 -24.57 -11.24
C VAL A 152 0.10 -25.14 -12.58
N ARG A 153 0.59 -26.32 -12.96
CA ARG A 153 0.18 -27.07 -14.18
C ARG A 153 0.29 -26.25 -15.48
N GLY A 154 1.38 -25.50 -15.61
CA GLY A 154 1.63 -24.66 -16.79
C GLY A 154 0.90 -23.31 -16.75
N GLY A 155 0.29 -22.94 -15.63
CA GLY A 155 -0.20 -21.58 -15.39
C GLY A 155 0.93 -20.54 -15.44
N LYS A 156 0.58 -19.31 -15.82
CA LYS A 156 1.55 -18.19 -15.87
C LYS A 156 2.05 -17.87 -14.46
N SER A 157 3.28 -17.39 -14.35
CA SER A 157 3.79 -16.84 -13.09
C SER A 157 3.01 -15.59 -12.66
N GLY A 158 3.01 -15.33 -11.35
CA GLY A 158 2.59 -14.04 -10.80
C GLY A 158 3.59 -12.93 -11.14
N ASP A 159 3.37 -11.74 -10.60
CA ASP A 159 4.24 -10.58 -10.74
C ASP A 159 5.00 -10.30 -9.44
N LEU A 160 6.16 -9.65 -9.55
CA LEU A 160 6.90 -9.12 -8.40
C LEU A 160 6.68 -7.61 -8.33
N PHE A 161 6.17 -7.12 -7.21
CA PHE A 161 6.03 -5.70 -6.90
C PHE A 161 7.10 -5.28 -5.90
N LEU A 162 7.92 -4.32 -6.29
CA LEU A 162 8.91 -3.70 -5.42
C LEU A 162 8.35 -2.39 -4.87
N ARG A 163 8.10 -2.35 -3.57
CA ARG A 163 7.71 -1.12 -2.86
C ARG A 163 8.96 -0.31 -2.54
N VAL A 164 8.97 0.93 -2.99
CA VAL A 164 10.11 1.83 -2.81
C VAL A 164 10.16 2.32 -1.38
N ARG A 165 11.35 2.21 -0.77
CA ARG A 165 11.72 2.78 0.52
C ARG A 165 12.90 3.71 0.32
N LEU A 166 12.73 4.99 0.59
CA LEU A 166 13.83 5.95 0.50
C LEU A 166 14.85 5.65 1.59
N ALA A 167 16.09 5.48 1.19
CA ALA A 167 17.21 5.32 2.11
C ALA A 167 17.39 6.61 2.91
N LYS A 168 17.67 6.46 4.20
CA LYS A 168 17.98 7.60 5.06
C LYS A 168 19.26 8.27 4.56
N HIS A 169 19.19 9.57 4.30
CA HIS A 169 20.35 10.37 3.91
C HIS A 169 21.00 11.01 5.15
N PRO A 170 22.34 11.14 5.22
CA PRO A 170 23.02 11.77 6.35
C PRO A 170 22.68 13.25 6.52
N ASP A 171 22.57 13.97 5.40
CA ASP A 171 22.41 15.43 5.40
C ASP A 171 20.98 15.91 5.12
N PHE A 172 20.09 15.05 4.61
CA PHE A 172 18.78 15.48 4.10
C PHE A 172 17.65 14.64 4.69
N SER A 173 16.56 15.30 5.05
CA SER A 173 15.25 14.68 5.22
C SER A 173 14.36 15.03 4.03
N VAL A 174 13.41 14.13 3.73
CA VAL A 174 12.48 14.29 2.60
C VAL A 174 11.11 14.70 3.14
N GLU A 175 10.57 15.81 2.61
CA GLU A 175 9.21 16.30 2.88
C GLU A 175 8.46 16.38 1.54
N GLY A 176 7.80 15.28 1.15
CA GLY A 176 7.16 15.17 -0.16
C GLY A 176 8.18 15.16 -1.29
N SER A 177 8.22 16.23 -2.09
CA SER A 177 9.26 16.44 -3.12
C SER A 177 10.34 17.43 -2.67
N ASP A 178 10.15 18.09 -1.53
CA ASP A 178 11.13 19.02 -0.99
C ASP A 178 12.13 18.25 -0.11
N LEU A 179 13.34 18.82 0.02
CA LEU A 179 14.38 18.34 0.91
C LEU A 179 14.58 19.36 2.03
N VAL A 180 14.93 18.88 3.22
CA VAL A 180 15.31 19.73 4.34
C VAL A 180 16.72 19.37 4.78
N HIS A 181 17.56 20.39 4.92
CA HIS A 181 18.93 20.29 5.43
C HIS A 181 19.06 21.17 6.67
N GLU A 182 19.43 20.57 7.79
CA GLU A 182 19.71 21.31 9.02
C GLU A 182 21.17 21.75 9.04
N ILE A 183 21.42 23.07 8.95
CA ILE A 183 22.76 23.63 9.05
C ILE A 183 22.99 24.26 10.42
N LYS A 184 24.12 23.93 11.03
CA LYS A 184 24.53 24.47 12.33
C LYS A 184 25.52 25.60 12.12
N ILE A 185 25.19 26.80 12.58
CA ILE A 185 26.01 28.00 12.42
C ILE A 185 26.37 28.59 13.78
N GLU A 186 27.50 29.28 13.82
CA GLU A 186 27.96 29.96 15.03
C GLU A 186 27.17 31.27 15.27
N PRO A 187 27.02 31.71 16.54
CA PRO A 187 26.23 32.90 16.86
C PRO A 187 26.67 34.16 16.11
N TRP A 188 27.97 34.41 15.99
CA TRP A 188 28.48 35.59 15.29
C TRP A 188 28.18 35.57 13.78
N ARG A 189 28.12 34.39 13.14
CA ARG A 189 27.69 34.28 11.73
C ARG A 189 26.21 34.62 11.56
N ALA A 190 25.39 34.21 12.53
CA ALA A 190 23.96 34.55 12.56
C ALA A 190 23.76 36.07 12.76
N VAL A 191 24.53 36.68 13.66
CA VAL A 191 24.45 38.11 14.00
C VAL A 191 25.00 39.00 12.88
N LEU A 192 26.22 38.73 12.40
CA LEU A 192 26.94 39.58 11.45
C LEU A 192 26.63 39.26 9.98
N GLY A 193 26.00 38.11 9.73
CA GLY A 193 25.86 37.56 8.39
C GLY A 193 27.11 36.80 7.94
N SER A 194 26.93 35.91 6.96
CA SER A 194 28.02 35.13 6.39
C SER A 194 27.60 34.53 5.04
N GLU A 195 28.55 34.01 4.28
CA GLU A 195 28.26 33.11 3.17
C GLU A 195 28.61 31.68 3.57
N LEU A 196 27.68 30.75 3.36
CA LEU A 196 27.86 29.33 3.67
C LEU A 196 27.79 28.51 2.39
N LEU A 197 28.62 27.48 2.32
CA LEU A 197 28.56 26.48 1.27
C LEU A 197 27.60 25.37 1.72
N VAL A 198 26.45 25.27 1.07
CA VAL A 198 25.39 24.30 1.42
C VAL A 198 25.44 23.13 0.44
N PRO A 199 25.51 21.88 0.92
CA PRO A 199 25.44 20.72 0.06
C PRO A 199 24.04 20.55 -0.53
N THR A 200 23.99 20.03 -1.74
CA THR A 200 22.79 19.61 -2.47
C THR A 200 23.07 18.26 -3.12
N LEU A 201 22.04 17.58 -3.61
CA LEU A 201 22.22 16.32 -4.35
C LEU A 201 23.01 16.48 -5.66
N GLU A 202 23.12 17.70 -6.19
CA GLU A 202 23.81 18.00 -7.45
C GLU A 202 25.14 18.76 -7.24
N GLY A 203 25.66 18.81 -6.02
CA GLY A 203 26.87 19.56 -5.66
C GLY A 203 26.60 20.65 -4.63
N ASN A 204 27.38 21.72 -4.62
CA ASN A 204 27.30 22.75 -3.57
C ASN A 204 26.76 24.09 -4.09
N VAL A 205 25.99 24.79 -3.26
CA VAL A 205 25.46 26.13 -3.55
C VAL A 205 25.87 27.09 -2.45
N ARG A 206 26.24 28.32 -2.82
CA ARG A 206 26.50 29.39 -1.83
C ARG A 206 25.17 29.97 -1.35
N LEU A 207 24.94 29.92 -0.05
CA LEU A 207 23.82 30.55 0.63
C LEU A 207 24.31 31.77 1.40
N LYS A 208 23.75 32.94 1.08
CA LYS A 208 23.98 34.16 1.84
C LYS A 208 23.08 34.18 3.08
N ILE A 209 23.69 34.20 4.25
CA ILE A 209 23.03 34.36 5.54
C ILE A 209 23.02 35.86 5.87
N PRO A 210 21.83 36.51 5.93
CA PRO A 210 21.74 37.91 6.29
C PRO A 210 22.10 38.13 7.78
N PRO A 211 22.60 39.31 8.14
CA PRO A 211 22.77 39.71 9.53
C PRO A 211 21.45 39.59 10.30
N GLY A 212 21.51 39.20 11.58
CA GLY A 212 20.35 39.01 12.44
C GLY A 212 19.52 37.76 12.14
N THR A 213 20.08 36.77 11.45
CA THR A 213 19.40 35.48 11.20
C THR A 213 19.09 34.77 12.51
N GLN A 214 17.87 34.25 12.64
CA GLN A 214 17.41 33.58 13.86
C GLN A 214 17.59 32.06 13.77
N GLY A 215 17.68 31.40 14.94
CA GLY A 215 17.57 29.94 15.02
C GLY A 215 16.16 29.48 14.60
N GLY A 216 16.09 28.40 13.82
CA GLY A 216 14.88 27.90 13.18
C GLY A 216 14.48 28.63 11.90
N GLN A 217 15.19 29.70 11.49
CA GLN A 217 14.89 30.39 10.24
C GLN A 217 15.22 29.49 9.04
N ARG A 218 14.26 29.38 8.11
CA ARG A 218 14.31 28.49 6.95
C ARG A 218 14.60 29.27 5.66
N PHE A 219 15.68 28.93 4.96
CA PHE A 219 16.04 29.51 3.66
C PHE A 219 15.66 28.54 2.53
N ARG A 220 15.02 29.05 1.48
CA ARG A 220 14.60 28.23 0.34
C ARG A 220 15.57 28.36 -0.84
N LEU A 221 16.16 27.24 -1.24
CA LEU A 221 16.87 27.06 -2.49
C LEU A 221 15.93 26.40 -3.51
N ARG A 222 15.52 27.18 -4.52
CA ARG A 222 14.54 26.73 -5.53
C ARG A 222 15.09 25.62 -6.40
N GLU A 223 14.24 24.66 -6.76
CA GLU A 223 14.53 23.57 -7.72
C GLU A 223 15.71 22.65 -7.33
N ARG A 224 16.04 22.59 -6.03
CA ARG A 224 17.09 21.74 -5.45
C ARG A 224 16.55 20.54 -4.65
N GLY A 225 15.25 20.27 -4.75
CA GLY A 225 14.61 19.07 -4.19
C GLY A 225 14.49 17.93 -5.20
N LEU A 226 13.66 16.94 -4.86
CA LEU A 226 13.37 15.78 -5.72
C LEU A 226 12.38 16.13 -6.84
N PRO A 227 12.38 15.40 -7.97
CA PRO A 227 11.34 15.54 -8.98
C PRO A 227 9.99 15.04 -8.44
N SER A 228 8.95 15.85 -8.62
CA SER A 228 7.57 15.46 -8.33
C SER A 228 6.96 14.64 -9.49
N THR A 229 5.80 14.01 -9.23
CA THR A 229 5.01 13.31 -10.25
C THR A 229 4.58 14.22 -11.42
N SER A 230 4.46 15.54 -11.18
CA SER A 230 4.19 16.54 -12.22
C SER A 230 5.39 16.88 -13.10
N GLY A 231 6.57 16.33 -12.82
CA GLY A 231 7.83 16.63 -13.48
C GLY A 231 8.54 17.90 -12.96
N LYS A 232 7.86 18.72 -12.15
CA LYS A 232 8.49 19.88 -11.48
C LYS A 232 9.43 19.43 -10.37
N ARG A 233 10.52 20.15 -10.18
CA ARG A 233 11.46 19.93 -9.07
C ARG A 233 10.95 20.58 -7.78
N GLY A 234 11.06 19.86 -6.67
CA GLY A 234 10.93 20.45 -5.34
C GLY A 234 12.08 21.38 -5.00
N ASN A 235 12.07 21.89 -3.78
CA ASN A 235 13.03 22.83 -3.26
C ASN A 235 13.91 22.16 -2.19
N LEU A 236 15.05 22.78 -1.89
CA LEU A 236 15.81 22.48 -0.69
C LEU A 236 15.57 23.61 0.32
N TYR A 237 15.10 23.24 1.50
CA TYR A 237 14.99 24.13 2.65
C TYR A 237 16.19 23.93 3.56
N VAL A 238 16.82 25.03 3.92
CA VAL A 238 17.96 25.04 4.82
C VAL A 238 17.49 25.63 6.15
N ASP A 239 17.39 24.77 7.16
CA ASP A 239 16.98 25.13 8.51
C ASP A 239 18.21 25.49 9.33
N VAL A 240 18.28 26.75 9.77
CA VAL A 240 19.42 27.26 10.50
C VAL A 240 19.28 26.96 11.99
N GLN A 241 20.28 26.30 12.57
CA GLN A 241 20.38 26.08 14.01
C GLN A 241 21.59 26.83 14.54
N ILE A 242 21.38 27.67 15.57
CA ILE A 242 22.49 28.39 16.21
C ILE A 242 23.16 27.47 17.23
N LYS A 243 24.41 27.12 16.96
CA LYS A 243 25.21 26.25 17.82
C LYS A 243 26.15 27.08 18.68
N VAL A 244 25.86 27.16 19.97
CA VAL A 244 26.71 27.85 20.94
C VAL A 244 27.99 27.03 21.22
N PRO A 245 29.18 27.65 21.25
CA PRO A 245 30.42 26.96 21.59
C PRO A 245 30.41 26.42 23.02
N ARG A 246 30.88 25.18 23.21
CA ARG A 246 30.89 24.51 24.53
C ARG A 246 32.08 24.88 25.41
N LYS A 247 33.16 25.37 24.81
CA LYS A 247 34.39 25.78 25.49
C LYS A 247 34.76 27.15 24.96
N LEU A 248 35.11 28.04 25.87
CA LEU A 248 35.54 29.41 25.59
C LEU A 248 36.90 29.64 26.23
N THR A 249 37.79 30.28 25.50
CA THR A 249 38.99 30.91 26.04
C THR A 249 38.61 32.05 26.97
N GLU A 250 39.54 32.51 27.82
CA GLU A 250 39.24 33.65 28.71
C GLU A 250 38.90 34.90 27.92
N ARG A 251 39.62 35.15 26.81
CA ARG A 251 39.35 36.29 25.93
C ARG A 251 37.96 36.25 25.31
N GLU A 252 37.51 35.08 24.82
CA GLU A 252 36.15 34.95 24.30
C GLU A 252 35.11 35.16 25.38
N ARG A 253 35.34 34.65 26.59
CA ARG A 253 34.45 34.84 27.73
C ARG A 253 34.33 36.32 28.13
N GLU A 254 35.42 37.06 28.12
CA GLU A 254 35.42 38.52 28.31
C GLU A 254 34.52 39.23 27.28
N ILE A 255 34.68 38.91 25.98
CA ILE A 255 33.88 39.50 24.90
C ILE A 255 32.38 39.21 25.10
N TRP A 256 32.04 37.97 25.45
CA TRP A 256 30.65 37.62 25.74
C TRP A 256 30.10 38.35 26.98
N ARG A 257 30.92 38.60 28.02
CA ARG A 257 30.53 39.41 29.18
C ARG A 257 30.32 40.88 28.80
N GLU A 258 31.15 41.44 27.91
CA GLU A 258 30.96 42.80 27.40
C GLU A 258 29.64 42.93 26.63
N LEU A 259 29.35 41.98 25.75
CA LEU A 259 28.05 41.92 25.05
C LEU A 259 26.88 41.82 26.05
N ALA A 260 27.03 41.02 27.11
CA ALA A 260 26.01 40.91 28.15
C ALA A 260 25.82 42.23 28.93
N LYS A 261 26.87 43.02 29.16
CA LYS A 261 26.74 44.35 29.80
C LYS A 261 26.04 45.38 28.91
N LEU A 262 26.19 45.27 27.58
CA LEU A 262 25.57 46.20 26.63
C LEU A 262 24.06 45.96 26.46
N HIS A 263 23.61 44.73 26.65
CA HIS A 263 22.23 44.31 26.34
C HIS A 263 21.46 43.70 27.51
N GLY A 264 22.13 43.42 28.64
CA GLY A 264 21.49 42.99 29.87
C GLY A 264 20.78 44.16 30.57
N PRO A 265 19.84 43.87 31.49
CA PRO A 265 19.30 44.88 32.40
C PRO A 265 20.37 45.48 33.32
#